data_AF-A0A170SGR8-F1
#
_entry.id   AF-A0A170SGR8-F1
#
_cell.length_a   1.000
_cell.length_b   1.000
_cell.length_c   1.000
_cell.angle_alpha   90.00
_cell.angle_beta   90.00
_cell.angle_gamma   90.00
#
_symmetry.space_group_name_H-M   'P 1'
#
loop_
_entity.id
_entity.type
_entity.pdbx_description
1 polymer ?
#
loop_
_entity_poly.entity_id
_entity_poly.type
_entity_poly.pdbx_seq_one_letter_code
_entity_poly.pdbx_strand_id
1 'polypeptide(L)'
;MFLSVGILFLIVICIVVCLGYNSALFFSKIPLTDFLFGVTWQPNPEIINEKLAGSFGILPLLSGTLLIVIVAITIAIPLGLLSAIYISEYANKRIRYTINTILEILAGIPTVVYGYFAVVFLSPSIRSLAKY
;
A
#
# COMPACT_ATOMS: atom_id res chain seq x y z
N MET A 1 -17.26 -27.21 10.81
CA MET A 1 -17.77 -26.06 10.04
C MET A 1 -18.29 -24.93 10.95
N PHE A 2 -19.23 -25.17 11.87
CA PHE A 2 -19.68 -24.11 12.80
C PHE A 2 -18.59 -23.64 13.78
N LEU A 3 -17.74 -24.56 14.26
CA LEU A 3 -16.63 -24.22 15.16
C LEU A 3 -15.58 -23.30 14.50
N SER A 4 -15.22 -23.58 13.24
CA SER A 4 -14.25 -22.78 12.49
C SER A 4 -14.78 -21.38 12.19
N VAL A 5 -16.08 -21.24 11.91
CA VAL A 5 -16.73 -19.93 11.75
C VAL A 5 -16.71 -19.16 13.08
N GLY A 6 -17.06 -19.80 14.19
CA GLY A 6 -17.00 -19.17 15.52
C GLY A 6 -15.59 -18.66 15.89
N ILE A 7 -14.56 -19.43 15.56
CA ILE A 7 -13.15 -19.03 15.76
C ILE A 7 -12.79 -17.80 14.93
N LEU A 8 -13.19 -17.75 13.64
CA LEU A 8 -12.94 -16.58 12.78
C LEU A 8 -13.59 -15.31 13.33
N PHE A 9 -14.85 -15.41 13.78
CA PHE A 9 -15.54 -14.28 14.41
C PHE A 9 -14.84 -13.81 15.68
N LEU A 10 -14.40 -14.74 16.54
CA LEU A 10 -13.67 -14.40 17.76
C LEU A 10 -12.35 -13.71 17.45
N ILE A 11 -11.61 -14.18 16.44
CA ILE A 11 -10.36 -13.56 16.01
C ILE A 11 -10.61 -12.14 15.50
N VAL A 12 -11.64 -11.91 14.68
CA VAL A 12 -11.98 -10.57 14.20
C VAL A 12 -12.32 -9.64 15.35
N ILE A 13 -13.16 -10.09 16.30
CA ILE A 13 -13.49 -9.31 17.49
C ILE A 13 -12.23 -9.00 18.31
N CYS A 14 -11.35 -9.97 18.50
CA CYS A 14 -10.09 -9.80 19.21
C CYS A 14 -9.19 -8.76 18.52
N ILE A 15 -9.05 -8.81 17.19
CA ILE A 15 -8.28 -7.83 16.42
C ILE A 15 -8.89 -6.43 16.56
N VAL A 16 -10.21 -6.29 16.45
CA VAL A 16 -10.89 -4.99 16.58
C VAL A 16 -10.69 -4.40 17.98
N VAL A 17 -10.86 -5.20 19.03
CA VAL A 17 -10.64 -4.76 20.42
C VAL A 17 -9.17 -4.39 20.66
N CYS A 18 -8.23 -5.21 20.17
CA CYS A 18 -6.80 -4.95 20.27
C CYS A 18 -6.41 -3.65 19.57
N LEU A 19 -6.88 -3.43 18.33
CA LEU A 19 -6.63 -2.20 17.59
C LEU A 19 -7.27 -0.98 18.26
N GLY A 20 -8.50 -1.11 18.76
CA GLY A 20 -9.19 -0.05 19.48
C GLY A 20 -8.45 0.38 20.75
N TYR A 21 -8.00 -0.60 21.56
CA TYR A 21 -7.20 -0.33 22.75
C TYR A 21 -5.87 0.36 22.43
N ASN A 22 -5.11 -0.15 21.45
CA ASN A 22 -3.85 0.46 21.03
C ASN A 22 -4.04 1.87 20.45
N SER A 23 -5.12 2.08 19.70
CA SER A 23 -5.46 3.40 19.15
C SER A 23 -5.82 4.40 20.26
N ALA A 24 -6.60 3.98 21.25
CA ALA A 24 -6.93 4.83 22.40
C ALA A 24 -5.68 5.21 23.22
N LEU A 25 -4.74 4.27 23.42
CA LEU A 25 -3.46 4.52 24.07
C LEU A 25 -2.54 5.45 23.24
N PHE A 26 -2.67 5.42 21.92
CA PHE A 26 -1.96 6.34 21.03
C PHE A 26 -2.51 7.76 21.16
N PHE A 27 -3.83 7.94 21.09
CA PHE A 27 -4.48 9.26 21.17
C PHE A 27 -4.44 9.90 22.56
N SER A 28 -4.14 9.12 23.61
CA SER A 28 -3.83 9.69 24.94
C SER A 28 -2.44 10.35 24.98
N LYS A 29 -1.54 10.00 24.05
CA LYS A 29 -0.19 10.56 23.95
C LYS A 29 -0.10 11.65 22.87
N ILE A 30 -0.88 11.52 21.80
CA ILE A 30 -0.85 12.42 20.64
C ILE A 30 -2.25 12.99 20.42
N PRO A 31 -2.44 14.32 20.47
CA PRO A 31 -3.75 14.90 20.28
C PRO A 31 -4.24 14.68 18.84
N LEU A 32 -5.56 14.51 18.70
CA LEU A 32 -6.19 14.22 17.41
C LEU A 32 -5.92 15.31 16.36
N THR A 33 -5.80 16.57 16.77
CA THR A 33 -5.48 17.70 15.88
C THR A 33 -4.11 17.55 15.24
N ASP A 34 -3.10 17.16 16.02
CA ASP A 34 -1.73 16.99 15.53
C ASP A 34 -1.63 15.75 14.65
N PHE A 35 -2.42 14.72 14.95
CA PHE A 35 -2.55 13.56 14.06
C PHE A 35 -3.20 13.94 12.72
N LEU A 36 -4.30 14.68 12.72
CA LEU A 36 -5.07 15.00 11.50
C LEU A 36 -4.42 16.10 10.64
N PHE A 37 -3.85 17.13 11.26
CA PHE A 37 -3.29 18.30 10.58
C PHE A 37 -1.76 18.36 10.62
N GLY A 38 -1.10 17.42 11.29
CA GLY A 38 0.35 17.31 11.28
C GLY A 38 0.89 17.08 9.87
N VAL A 39 1.92 17.83 9.52
CA VAL A 39 2.60 17.78 8.21
C VAL A 39 3.90 17.00 8.25
N THR A 40 4.25 16.41 9.39
CA THR A 40 5.47 15.65 9.59
C THR A 40 5.15 14.22 10.03
N TRP A 41 5.85 13.27 9.44
CA TRP A 41 5.82 11.86 9.81
C TRP A 41 7.21 11.44 10.28
N GLN A 42 7.40 11.40 11.59
CA GLN A 42 8.65 11.07 12.27
C GLN A 42 8.37 10.02 13.36
N PRO A 43 8.31 8.73 12.97
CA PRO A 43 8.03 7.64 13.89
C PRO A 43 9.23 7.32 14.80
N ASN A 44 10.42 7.83 14.48
CA ASN A 44 11.61 7.71 15.32
C ASN A 44 11.80 9.04 16.07
N PRO A 45 11.28 9.18 17.31
CA PRO A 45 11.25 10.45 18.03
C PRO A 45 12.68 10.93 18.33
N GLU A 46 12.95 12.20 18.07
CA GLU A 46 14.08 12.89 18.68
C GLU A 46 13.69 13.27 20.12
N ILE A 47 14.65 13.22 21.05
CA ILE A 47 14.43 13.69 22.42
C ILE A 47 14.39 15.22 22.36
N ILE A 48 13.19 15.79 22.45
CA ILE A 48 13.00 17.23 22.53
C ILE A 48 12.44 17.52 23.93
N ASN A 49 13.20 18.22 24.77
CA ASN A 49 12.82 18.59 26.15
C ASN A 49 12.43 17.40 27.05
N GLU A 50 13.27 16.35 27.09
CA GLU A 50 13.08 15.13 27.92
C GLU A 50 11.78 14.35 27.65
N LYS A 51 11.03 14.72 26.59
CA LYS A 51 9.83 14.02 26.13
C LYS A 51 10.10 13.37 24.78
N LEU A 52 9.74 12.08 24.68
CA LEU A 52 9.63 11.37 23.41
C LEU A 52 8.43 11.94 22.64
N ALA A 53 8.63 13.00 21.85
CA ALA A 53 7.60 13.61 21.02
C ALA A 53 7.80 13.16 19.57
N GLY A 54 7.28 11.97 19.22
CA GLY A 54 7.18 11.58 17.81
C GLY A 54 6.07 12.38 17.13
N SER A 55 6.29 12.81 15.88
CA SER A 55 5.28 13.52 15.10
C SER A 55 4.60 12.55 14.15
N PHE A 56 3.29 12.37 14.31
CA PHE A 56 2.50 11.35 13.61
C PHE A 56 1.38 11.98 12.78
N GLY A 57 1.71 12.96 11.95
CA GLY A 57 0.75 13.56 11.03
C GLY A 57 0.30 12.58 9.94
N ILE A 58 -1.00 12.49 9.68
CA ILE A 58 -1.58 11.65 8.62
C ILE A 58 -1.40 12.26 7.23
N LEU A 59 -1.28 13.59 7.13
CA LEU A 59 -1.25 14.29 5.85
C LEU A 59 -0.12 13.80 4.92
N PRO A 60 1.14 13.61 5.38
CA PRO A 60 2.22 13.09 4.53
C PRO A 60 1.93 11.68 3.99
N LEU A 61 1.32 10.82 4.81
CA LEU A 61 0.96 9.45 4.42
C LEU A 61 -0.16 9.47 3.37
N LEU A 62 -1.17 10.31 3.58
CA LEU A 62 -2.27 10.48 2.65
C LEU A 62 -1.80 11.09 1.33
N SER A 63 -1.01 12.16 1.38
CA SER A 63 -0.45 12.79 0.18
C SER A 63 0.46 11.85 -0.59
N GLY A 64 1.30 11.08 0.11
CA GLY A 64 2.15 10.06 -0.51
C GLY A 64 1.34 9.00 -1.21
N THR A 65 0.28 8.50 -0.57
CA THR A 65 -0.63 7.50 -1.15
C THR A 65 -1.35 8.06 -2.38
N LEU A 66 -1.90 9.27 -2.28
CA LEU A 66 -2.59 9.94 -3.40
C LEU A 66 -1.64 10.19 -4.58
N LEU A 67 -0.42 10.65 -4.34
CA LEU A 67 0.58 10.85 -5.38
C LEU A 67 0.88 9.54 -6.11
N ILE A 68 1.14 8.47 -5.36
CA ILE A 68 1.40 7.14 -5.94
C ILE A 68 0.20 6.69 -6.77
N VAL A 69 -1.02 6.83 -6.25
CA VAL A 69 -2.26 6.45 -6.96
C VAL A 69 -2.42 7.24 -8.26
N ILE A 70 -2.23 8.56 -8.23
CA ILE A 70 -2.35 9.42 -9.41
C ILE A 70 -1.36 8.98 -10.49
N VAL A 71 -0.06 8.87 -10.14
CA VAL A 71 0.99 8.47 -11.08
C VAL A 71 0.71 7.06 -11.63
N ALA A 72 0.32 6.13 -10.77
CA ALA A 72 0.00 4.76 -11.17
C ALA A 72 -1.16 4.73 -12.17
N ILE A 73 -2.26 5.44 -11.88
CA ILE A 73 -3.45 5.50 -12.74
C ILE A 73 -3.14 6.17 -14.08
N THR A 74 -2.40 7.28 -14.08
CA THR A 74 -1.99 7.99 -15.30
C THR A 74 -1.24 7.09 -16.27
N ILE A 75 -0.48 6.11 -15.79
CA ILE A 75 0.28 5.17 -16.62
C ILE A 75 -0.54 3.90 -16.90
N ALA A 76 -1.17 3.32 -15.88
CA ALA A 76 -1.85 2.04 -15.97
C ALA A 76 -3.13 2.09 -16.80
N ILE A 77 -3.93 3.16 -16.70
CA ILE A 77 -5.17 3.29 -17.48
C ILE A 77 -4.89 3.32 -18.99
N PRO A 78 -4.07 4.24 -19.53
CA PRO A 78 -3.89 4.29 -20.98
C PRO A 78 -3.25 3.00 -21.52
N LEU A 79 -2.23 2.46 -20.84
CA LEU A 79 -1.59 1.23 -21.27
C LEU A 79 -2.52 0.02 -21.18
N GLY A 80 -3.28 -0.10 -20.08
CA GLY A 80 -4.22 -1.20 -19.88
C GLY A 80 -5.38 -1.14 -20.86
N LEU A 81 -5.96 0.04 -21.07
CA LEU A 81 -7.08 0.23 -21.99
C LEU A 81 -6.67 -0.02 -23.44
N LEU A 82 -5.56 0.56 -23.90
CA LEU A 82 -5.07 0.35 -25.26
C LEU A 82 -4.71 -1.13 -25.50
N SER A 83 -4.09 -1.80 -24.52
CA SER A 83 -3.79 -3.23 -24.60
C SER A 83 -5.08 -4.06 -24.69
N ALA A 84 -6.08 -3.75 -23.87
CA ALA A 84 -7.37 -4.44 -23.88
C ALA A 84 -8.09 -4.28 -25.23
N ILE A 85 -8.11 -3.07 -25.80
CA ILE A 85 -8.68 -2.81 -27.13
C ILE A 85 -7.94 -3.61 -28.20
N TYR A 86 -6.61 -3.61 -28.19
CA TYR A 86 -5.83 -4.37 -29.16
C TYR A 86 -6.12 -5.88 -29.10
N ILE A 87 -6.18 -6.45 -27.90
CA ILE A 87 -6.41 -7.88 -27.70
C ILE A 87 -7.84 -8.30 -28.09
N SER A 88 -8.83 -7.42 -27.87
CA SER A 88 -10.24 -7.69 -28.16
C SER A 88 -10.57 -7.56 -29.65
N GLU A 89 -10.10 -6.48 -30.29
CA GLU A 89 -10.52 -6.12 -31.65
C GLU A 89 -9.51 -6.53 -32.74
N TYR A 90 -8.21 -6.48 -32.46
CA TYR A 90 -7.17 -6.60 -33.50
C TYR A 90 -6.35 -7.89 -33.42
N ALA A 91 -6.22 -8.50 -32.24
CA ALA A 91 -5.38 -9.66 -32.05
C ALA A 91 -5.96 -10.93 -32.69
N ASN A 92 -5.13 -11.63 -33.46
CA ASN A 92 -5.49 -12.96 -33.98
C ASN A 92 -5.56 -14.02 -32.85
N LYS A 93 -6.17 -15.17 -33.13
CA LYS A 93 -6.41 -16.24 -32.14
C LYS A 93 -5.15 -16.68 -31.38
N ARG A 94 -3.98 -16.73 -32.03
CA ARG A 94 -2.72 -17.16 -31.40
C ARG A 94 -2.22 -16.12 -30.40
N ILE A 95 -2.14 -14.86 -30.82
CA ILE A 95 -1.67 -13.75 -29.97
C ILE A 95 -2.57 -13.62 -28.74
N ARG A 96 -3.89 -13.63 -28.93
CA ARG A 96 -4.85 -13.55 -27.84
C ARG A 96 -4.69 -14.67 -26.83
N TYR A 97 -4.51 -15.92 -27.30
CA TYR A 97 -4.26 -17.07 -26.43
C TYR A 97 -2.98 -16.89 -25.61
N THR A 98 -1.86 -16.56 -26.27
CA THR A 98 -0.57 -16.37 -25.58
C THR A 98 -0.62 -15.26 -24.54
N ILE A 99 -1.18 -14.09 -24.88
CA ILE A 99 -1.27 -12.97 -23.94
C ILE A 99 -2.15 -13.32 -22.75
N ASN A 100 -3.31 -13.92 -22.96
CA ASN A 100 -4.19 -14.31 -21.86
C ASN A 100 -3.52 -15.32 -20.92
N THR A 101 -2.80 -16.32 -21.46
CA THR A 101 -2.03 -17.26 -20.62
C THR A 101 -0.96 -16.55 -19.80
N ILE A 102 -0.23 -15.58 -20.38
CA ILE A 102 0.74 -14.78 -19.62
C ILE A 102 0.05 -13.98 -18.52
N LEU A 103 -1.08 -13.34 -18.81
CA LEU A 103 -1.85 -12.58 -17.82
C LEU A 103 -2.36 -13.46 -16.68
N GLU A 104 -2.84 -14.67 -16.96
CA GLU A 104 -3.24 -15.65 -15.94
C GLU A 104 -2.07 -16.05 -15.04
N ILE A 105 -0.90 -16.31 -15.63
CA ILE A 105 0.32 -16.63 -14.87
C ILE A 105 0.74 -15.44 -14.00
N LEU A 106 0.75 -14.23 -14.56
CA LEU A 106 1.10 -13.00 -13.83
C LEU A 106 0.13 -12.69 -12.69
N ALA A 107 -1.16 -12.96 -12.88
CA ALA A 107 -2.20 -12.81 -11.86
C ALA A 107 -2.07 -13.84 -10.73
N GLY A 108 -1.47 -15.00 -11.01
CA GLY A 108 -1.17 -16.03 -10.00
C GLY A 108 0.00 -15.67 -9.07
N ILE A 109 0.84 -14.70 -9.44
CA ILE A 109 1.97 -14.28 -8.61
C ILE A 109 1.45 -13.47 -7.40
N PRO A 110 1.81 -13.82 -6.15
CA PRO A 110 1.39 -13.08 -4.98
C PRO A 110 1.88 -11.62 -5.02
N THR A 111 1.02 -10.68 -4.65
CA THR A 111 1.35 -9.23 -4.62
C THR A 111 2.57 -8.91 -3.75
N VAL A 112 2.79 -9.68 -2.68
CA VAL A 112 3.95 -9.57 -1.79
C VAL A 112 5.27 -9.81 -2.54
N VAL A 113 5.29 -10.70 -3.53
CA VAL A 113 6.49 -10.98 -4.33
C VAL A 113 6.87 -9.77 -5.17
N TYR A 114 5.90 -9.12 -5.81
CA TYR A 114 6.13 -7.88 -6.56
C TYR A 114 6.61 -6.74 -5.65
N GLY A 115 6.03 -6.62 -4.44
CA GLY A 115 6.47 -5.64 -3.44
C GLY A 115 7.91 -5.87 -3.00
N TYR A 116 8.27 -7.11 -2.67
CA TYR A 116 9.63 -7.47 -2.28
C TYR A 116 10.64 -7.25 -3.43
N PHE A 117 10.27 -7.60 -4.66
CA PHE A 117 11.09 -7.34 -5.85
C PHE A 117 11.38 -5.83 -6.02
N ALA A 118 10.36 -4.97 -5.84
CA ALA A 118 10.55 -3.52 -5.90
C ALA A 118 11.50 -3.01 -4.80
N VAL A 119 11.43 -3.56 -3.59
CA VAL A 119 12.35 -3.20 -2.51
C VAL A 119 13.79 -3.61 -2.85
N VAL A 120 13.99 -4.84 -3.32
CA VAL A 120 15.36 -5.37 -3.53
C VAL A 120 16.01 -4.81 -4.79
N PHE A 121 15.27 -4.68 -5.89
CA PHE A 121 15.84 -4.32 -7.19
C PHE A 121 15.61 -2.86 -7.59
N LEU A 122 14.39 -2.32 -7.36
CA LEU A 122 14.07 -0.96 -7.77
C LEU A 122 14.60 0.07 -6.77
N SER A 123 14.52 -0.19 -5.46
CA SER A 123 14.90 0.81 -4.45
C SER A 123 16.35 1.29 -4.54
N PRO A 124 17.37 0.41 -4.77
CA PRO A 124 18.74 0.88 -4.98
C PRO A 124 18.88 1.79 -6.20
N SER A 125 18.22 1.43 -7.31
CA SER A 125 18.26 2.18 -8.57
C SER A 125 17.63 3.57 -8.42
N ILE A 126 16.46 3.63 -7.78
CA ILE A 126 15.75 4.89 -7.50
C ILE A 126 16.56 5.75 -6.52
N ARG A 127 17.13 5.15 -5.48
CA ARG A 127 17.95 5.88 -4.50
C ARG A 127 19.22 6.45 -5.11
N SER A 128 19.81 5.75 -6.08
CA SER A 128 20.94 6.26 -6.86
C SER A 128 20.51 7.47 -7.69
N LEU A 129 19.40 7.34 -8.45
CA LEU A 129 18.86 8.41 -9.28
C LEU A 129 18.48 9.66 -8.47
N ALA A 130 17.89 9.49 -7.29
CA ALA A 130 17.45 10.59 -6.42
C ALA A 130 18.57 11.25 -5.60
N LYS A 131 19.77 10.64 -5.56
CA LYS A 131 20.96 11.24 -4.92
C LYS A 131 21.76 12.13 -5.90
N TYR A 132 21.40 12.13 -7.17
CA TYR A 132 21.80 13.13 -8.16
C TYR A 132 20.65 14.14 -8.34
#